data_AF-A0A971B1H5-F1
#
_entry.id   AF-A0A971B1H5-F1
#
_cell.length_a   1.000
_cell.length_b   1.000
_cell.length_c   1.000
_cell.angle_alpha   90.00
_cell.angle_beta   90.00
_cell.angle_gamma   90.00
#
_symmetry.space_group_name_H-M   'P 1'
#
loop_
_entity.id
_entity.type
_entity.pdbx_description
1 polymer ?
#
loop_
_entity_poly.entity_id
_entity_poly.type
_entity_poly.pdbx_seq_one_letter_code
_entity_poly.pdbx_strand_id
1 'polypeptide(L)'
;MHHFLQDRIRLVRELVDSEISVSYGDLVLILSAVISACAAARWPGRGIDRRRFIALLVQFSPSEAHTTWVCVPALINSNLVAEVDTPYGSPGDNTRIFRDHEIDLELSVAQAKYSNVSRADLKRHTYAALIYEWLRCGYSHEYCPHENITHVPPSRHSARLSYIGRTTSNGLRRMISFHLDYLIDLAQYHAMSIAKNPDPWPRRWWIDAT
;
A
#
# COMPACT_ATOMS: atom_id res chain seq x y z
N MET A 1 17.70 11.29 -14.14
CA MET A 1 16.57 10.80 -13.31
C MET A 1 16.60 9.29 -13.15
N HIS A 2 16.55 8.51 -14.24
CA HIS A 2 16.54 7.03 -14.15
C HIS A 2 17.67 6.45 -13.27
N HIS A 3 18.93 6.82 -13.54
CA HIS A 3 20.08 6.40 -12.72
C HIS A 3 19.91 6.75 -11.23
N PHE A 4 19.49 7.98 -10.93
CA PHE A 4 19.24 8.41 -9.56
C PHE A 4 18.20 7.54 -8.85
N LEU A 5 17.10 7.19 -9.53
CA LEU A 5 16.05 6.33 -8.94
C LEU A 5 16.55 4.90 -8.73
N GLN A 6 17.29 4.35 -9.69
CA GLN A 6 17.90 3.02 -9.57
C GLN A 6 18.92 2.96 -8.43
N ASP A 7 19.74 3.99 -8.24
CA ASP A 7 20.69 4.05 -7.13
C ASP A 7 19.98 4.03 -5.77
N ARG A 8 18.79 4.64 -5.65
CA ARG A 8 18.00 4.63 -4.41
C ARG A 8 17.42 3.25 -4.12
N ILE A 9 16.96 2.54 -5.15
CA ILE A 9 16.50 1.16 -4.99
C ILE A 9 17.66 0.22 -4.67
N ARG A 10 18.81 0.39 -5.35
CA ARG A 10 20.03 -0.37 -5.04
C ARG A 10 20.47 -0.13 -3.60
N LEU A 11 20.50 1.12 -3.14
CA LEU A 11 20.80 1.47 -1.76
C LEU A 11 19.88 0.73 -0.78
N VAL A 12 18.56 0.70 -1.02
CA VAL A 12 17.63 -0.03 -0.15
C VAL A 12 17.98 -1.51 -0.09
N ARG A 13 18.28 -2.15 -1.24
CA ARG A 13 18.69 -3.57 -1.28
C ARG A 13 19.99 -3.81 -0.51
N GLU A 14 21.00 -2.97 -0.74
CA GLU A 14 22.28 -3.04 -0.02
C GLU A 14 22.10 -2.86 1.49
N LEU A 15 21.22 -1.95 1.93
CA LEU A 15 20.94 -1.76 3.36
C LEU A 15 20.23 -2.98 3.97
N VAL A 16 19.28 -3.60 3.27
CA VAL A 16 18.59 -4.82 3.70
C VAL A 16 19.56 -5.99 3.88
N ASP A 17 20.53 -6.11 2.97
CA ASP A 17 21.53 -7.19 2.99
C ASP A 17 22.74 -6.88 3.89
N SER A 18 22.79 -5.68 4.48
CA SER A 18 23.92 -5.23 5.31
C SER A 18 23.73 -5.54 6.79
N GLU A 19 24.84 -5.52 7.53
CA GLU A 19 24.86 -5.57 9.00
C GLU A 19 24.44 -4.23 9.65
N ILE A 20 24.16 -3.19 8.87
CA ILE A 20 23.72 -1.90 9.40
C ILE A 20 22.26 -2.02 9.82
N SER A 21 22.00 -1.75 11.10
CA SER A 21 20.62 -1.67 11.59
C SER A 21 19.93 -0.44 11.00
N VAL A 22 18.99 -0.67 10.08
CA VAL A 22 18.15 0.37 9.46
C VAL A 22 16.70 0.11 9.78
N SER A 23 15.94 1.17 10.08
CA SER A 23 14.53 1.01 10.37
C SER A 23 13.74 0.73 9.08
N TYR A 24 12.67 -0.07 9.19
CA TYR A 24 11.74 -0.29 8.08
C TYR A 24 11.18 1.04 7.52
N GLY A 25 10.93 2.01 8.40
CA GLY A 25 10.45 3.33 8.01
C GLY A 25 11.41 4.06 7.07
N ASP A 26 12.71 4.00 7.33
CA ASP A 26 13.73 4.64 6.48
C ASP A 26 13.78 4.01 5.08
N LEU A 27 13.70 2.68 5.01
CA LEU A 27 13.66 1.95 3.74
C LEU A 27 12.39 2.32 2.95
N VAL A 28 11.24 2.33 3.62
CA VAL A 28 9.96 2.72 3.03
C VAL A 28 9.94 4.18 2.59
N LEU A 29 10.58 5.09 3.33
CA LEU A 29 10.72 6.49 2.94
C LEU A 29 11.48 6.63 1.62
N ILE A 30 12.62 5.93 1.48
CA ILE A 30 13.41 5.95 0.26
C ILE A 30 12.58 5.41 -0.92
N LEU A 31 11.91 4.27 -0.75
CA LEU A 31 11.07 3.67 -1.80
C LEU A 31 9.87 4.56 -2.16
N SER A 32 9.22 5.16 -1.17
CA SER A 32 8.10 6.08 -1.37
C SER A 32 8.53 7.35 -2.12
N ALA A 33 9.75 7.84 -1.85
CA ALA A 33 10.34 8.95 -2.59
C ALA A 33 10.60 8.58 -4.06
N VAL A 34 11.09 7.37 -4.34
CA VAL A 34 11.27 6.86 -5.70
C VAL A 34 9.93 6.83 -6.46
N ILE A 35 8.89 6.23 -5.87
CA ILE A 35 7.56 6.17 -6.49
C ILE A 35 6.97 7.58 -6.68
N SER A 36 7.14 8.46 -5.69
CA SER A 36 6.70 9.86 -5.79
C SER A 36 7.40 10.61 -6.93
N ALA A 37 8.70 10.38 -7.13
CA ALA A 37 9.46 10.98 -8.22
C ALA A 37 8.99 10.45 -9.58
N CYS A 38 8.70 9.15 -9.71
CA CYS A 38 8.09 8.58 -10.92
C CYS A 38 6.74 9.23 -11.23
N ALA A 39 5.89 9.43 -10.21
CA ALA A 39 4.59 10.06 -10.37
C ALA A 39 4.71 11.54 -10.77
N ALA A 40 5.69 12.24 -10.18
CA ALA A 40 5.97 13.65 -10.48
C ALA A 40 6.57 13.85 -11.89
N ALA A 41 7.39 12.91 -12.35
CA ALA A 41 7.91 12.90 -13.71
C ALA A 41 6.80 12.74 -14.75
N ARG A 42 5.84 11.85 -14.46
CA ARG A 42 4.69 11.60 -15.33
C ARG A 42 3.71 12.78 -15.32
N TRP A 43 3.37 13.30 -14.13
CA TRP A 43 2.47 14.44 -13.97
C TRP A 43 3.11 15.53 -13.10
N PRO A 44 3.88 16.45 -13.72
CA PRO A 44 4.49 17.56 -13.02
C PRO A 44 3.44 18.56 -12.56
N GLY A 45 3.70 19.22 -11.44
CA GLY A 45 2.78 20.13 -10.79
C GLY A 45 2.85 20.07 -9.27
N ARG A 46 2.14 20.98 -8.62
CA ARG A 46 2.01 21.10 -7.15
C ARG A 46 0.57 20.85 -6.73
N GLY A 47 0.36 20.43 -5.48
CA GLY A 47 -0.98 20.23 -4.92
C GLY A 47 -1.73 19.01 -5.47
N ILE A 48 -1.04 18.11 -6.18
CA ILE A 48 -1.63 16.92 -6.82
C ILE A 48 -0.95 15.61 -6.40
N ASP A 49 -0.09 15.64 -5.37
CA ASP A 49 0.76 14.51 -4.96
C ASP A 49 -0.03 13.23 -4.72
N ARG A 50 -1.08 13.29 -3.90
CA ARG A 50 -1.97 12.17 -3.63
C ARG A 50 -2.59 11.59 -4.90
N ARG A 51 -3.10 12.47 -5.76
CA ARG A 51 -3.78 12.09 -7.00
C ARG A 51 -2.82 11.39 -7.96
N ARG A 52 -1.65 11.96 -8.21
CA ARG A 52 -0.66 11.41 -9.14
C ARG A 52 0.00 10.14 -8.61
N PHE A 53 0.28 10.07 -7.32
CA PHE A 53 0.87 8.88 -6.70
C PHE A 53 -0.07 7.68 -6.81
N ILE A 54 -1.33 7.86 -6.39
CA ILE A 54 -2.33 6.79 -6.48
C ILE A 54 -2.61 6.44 -7.95
N ALA A 55 -2.75 7.44 -8.83
CA ALA A 55 -2.99 7.19 -10.26
C ALA A 55 -1.83 6.43 -10.91
N LEU A 56 -0.58 6.73 -10.57
CA LEU A 56 0.58 5.98 -11.05
C LEU A 56 0.45 4.50 -10.68
N LEU A 57 0.22 4.20 -9.40
CA LEU A 57 0.11 2.83 -8.93
C LEU A 57 -1.10 2.09 -9.50
N VAL A 58 -2.23 2.77 -9.67
CA VAL A 58 -3.46 2.14 -10.17
C VAL A 58 -3.41 1.88 -11.67
N GLN A 59 -2.88 2.82 -12.45
CA GLN A 59 -2.98 2.78 -13.92
C GLN A 59 -1.76 2.16 -14.58
N PHE A 60 -0.59 2.22 -13.92
CA PHE A 60 0.67 1.85 -14.53
C PHE A 60 1.40 0.73 -13.79
N SER A 61 0.93 0.25 -12.64
CA SER A 61 1.51 -0.97 -12.06
C SER A 61 1.08 -2.20 -12.85
N PRO A 62 1.89 -3.27 -12.85
CA PRO A 62 1.49 -4.51 -13.49
C PRO A 62 0.33 -5.15 -12.70
N SER A 63 -0.51 -5.93 -13.38
CA SER A 63 -1.77 -6.44 -12.82
C SER A 63 -1.57 -7.26 -11.54
N GLU A 64 -0.53 -8.07 -11.48
CA GLU A 64 -0.15 -8.96 -10.36
C GLU A 64 0.27 -8.20 -9.09
N ALA A 65 0.56 -6.89 -9.22
CA ALA A 65 0.83 -6.04 -8.07
C ALA A 65 -0.44 -5.70 -7.28
N HIS A 66 -1.63 -5.96 -7.82
CA HIS A 66 -2.92 -5.85 -7.13
C HIS A 66 -3.14 -4.49 -6.45
N THR A 67 -2.62 -3.41 -7.03
CA THR A 67 -2.65 -2.07 -6.40
C THR A 67 -4.06 -1.52 -6.19
N THR A 68 -5.04 -2.05 -6.91
CA THR A 68 -6.48 -1.74 -6.81
C THR A 68 -7.25 -2.67 -5.89
N TRP A 69 -6.60 -3.68 -5.30
CA TRP A 69 -7.27 -4.57 -4.34
C TRP A 69 -7.53 -3.83 -3.04
N VAL A 70 -8.68 -4.12 -2.45
CA VAL A 70 -9.18 -3.53 -1.21
C VAL A 70 -8.67 -4.37 -0.04
N CYS A 71 -7.97 -3.71 0.88
CA CYS A 71 -7.52 -4.30 2.13
C CYS A 71 -8.70 -4.45 3.08
N VAL A 72 -9.19 -5.67 3.25
CA VAL A 72 -10.34 -5.97 4.12
C VAL A 72 -10.05 -5.63 5.58
N PRO A 73 -8.88 -5.98 6.17
CA PRO A 73 -8.59 -5.54 7.53
C PRO A 73 -8.57 -4.01 7.71
N ALA A 74 -8.22 -3.25 6.67
CA ALA A 74 -8.31 -1.79 6.74
C ALA A 74 -9.77 -1.30 6.78
N LEU A 75 -10.71 -1.97 6.09
CA LEU A 75 -12.14 -1.68 6.20
C LEU A 75 -12.69 -1.99 7.60
N ILE A 76 -12.27 -3.11 8.20
CA ILE A 76 -12.66 -3.50 9.56
C ILE A 76 -12.17 -2.44 10.56
N ASN A 77 -10.89 -2.07 10.45
CA ASN A 77 -10.29 -1.06 11.33
C ASN A 77 -10.94 0.33 11.21
N SER A 78 -11.53 0.64 10.05
CA SER A 78 -12.30 1.87 9.80
C SER A 78 -13.79 1.75 10.15
N ASN A 79 -14.23 0.63 10.74
CA ASN A 79 -15.63 0.32 11.06
C ASN A 79 -16.59 0.38 9.86
N LEU A 80 -16.09 0.10 8.65
CA LEU A 80 -16.91 0.07 7.43
C LEU A 80 -17.52 -1.32 7.18
N VAL A 81 -16.87 -2.36 7.71
CA VAL A 81 -17.29 -3.76 7.60
C VAL A 81 -17.13 -4.42 8.96
N ALA A 82 -18.11 -5.21 9.40
CA ALA A 82 -17.99 -5.97 10.63
C ALA A 82 -17.11 -7.21 10.42
N GLU A 83 -16.31 -7.57 11.43
CA GLU A 83 -15.39 -8.71 11.32
C GLU A 83 -16.10 -10.03 10.99
N VAL A 84 -17.32 -10.22 11.52
CA VAL A 84 -18.20 -11.37 11.28
C VAL A 84 -18.54 -11.59 9.80
N ASP A 85 -18.49 -10.52 8.98
CA ASP A 85 -18.78 -10.56 7.54
C ASP A 85 -17.53 -10.85 6.68
N THR A 86 -16.42 -11.22 7.34
CA THR A 86 -15.11 -11.46 6.72
C THR A 86 -14.55 -12.81 7.15
N PRO A 87 -13.53 -13.35 6.44
CA PRO A 87 -12.86 -14.57 6.87
C PRO A 87 -12.36 -14.56 8.34
N TYR A 88 -12.08 -13.39 8.92
CA TYR A 88 -11.70 -13.26 10.34
C TYR A 88 -12.81 -13.62 11.33
N GLY A 89 -14.07 -13.49 10.94
CA GLY A 89 -15.22 -13.81 11.78
C GLY A 89 -15.38 -15.29 12.09
N SER A 90 -14.60 -16.15 11.41
CA SER A 90 -14.64 -17.60 11.60
C SER A 90 -14.06 -17.97 12.96
N PRO A 91 -14.76 -18.80 13.77
CA PRO A 91 -14.23 -19.26 15.05
C PRO A 91 -12.84 -19.90 14.91
N GLY A 92 -11.86 -19.43 15.69
CA GLY A 92 -10.48 -19.94 15.70
C GLY A 92 -9.48 -19.21 14.80
N ASP A 93 -9.94 -18.29 13.93
CA ASP A 93 -9.07 -17.56 13.00
C ASP A 93 -8.59 -16.19 13.56
N ASN A 94 -8.94 -15.87 14.80
CA ASN A 94 -8.66 -14.57 15.41
C ASN A 94 -7.15 -14.27 15.58
N THR A 95 -6.29 -15.27 15.72
CA THR A 95 -4.82 -15.12 15.76
C THR A 95 -4.12 -15.63 14.51
N ARG A 96 -4.88 -16.12 13.52
CA ARG A 96 -4.31 -16.65 12.29
C ARG A 96 -3.62 -15.56 11.50
N ILE A 97 -2.47 -15.90 10.93
CA ILE A 97 -1.79 -15.07 9.96
C ILE A 97 -2.45 -15.26 8.60
N PHE A 98 -2.94 -14.18 8.03
CA PHE A 98 -3.50 -14.16 6.67
C PHE A 98 -2.55 -13.42 5.73
N ARG A 99 -2.52 -13.83 4.47
CA ARG A 99 -1.87 -13.09 3.38
C ARG A 99 -2.93 -12.46 2.49
N ASP A 100 -2.50 -11.47 1.71
CA ASP A 100 -3.33 -10.72 0.75
C ASP A 100 -4.46 -11.54 0.10
N HIS A 101 -4.13 -12.47 -0.79
CA HIS A 101 -5.06 -13.27 -1.61
C HIS A 101 -6.00 -14.17 -0.80
N GLU A 102 -5.72 -14.39 0.48
CA GLU A 102 -6.58 -15.19 1.35
C GLU A 102 -7.79 -14.38 1.84
N ILE A 103 -7.75 -13.05 1.77
CA ILE A 103 -8.78 -12.20 2.37
C ILE A 103 -9.15 -10.95 1.56
N ASP A 104 -8.18 -10.33 0.89
CA ASP A 104 -8.41 -9.11 0.15
C ASP A 104 -9.08 -9.37 -1.18
N LEU A 105 -9.76 -8.35 -1.68
CA LEU A 105 -10.65 -8.48 -2.82
C LEU A 105 -10.30 -7.45 -3.88
N GLU A 106 -10.39 -7.83 -5.14
CA GLU A 106 -10.45 -6.86 -6.23
C GLU A 106 -11.58 -5.85 -5.98
N LEU A 107 -11.39 -4.58 -6.33
CA LEU A 107 -12.34 -3.50 -6.06
C LEU A 107 -13.77 -3.80 -6.54
N SER A 108 -13.92 -4.42 -7.71
CA SER A 108 -15.22 -4.82 -8.27
C SER A 108 -15.93 -5.88 -7.40
N VAL A 109 -15.19 -6.88 -6.94
CA VAL A 109 -15.65 -7.95 -6.05
C VAL A 109 -15.98 -7.38 -4.66
N ALA A 110 -15.13 -6.50 -4.13
CA ALA A 110 -15.36 -5.82 -2.86
C ALA A 110 -16.64 -4.97 -2.92
N GLN A 111 -16.89 -4.28 -4.03
CA GLN A 111 -18.10 -3.48 -4.24
C GLN A 111 -19.37 -4.34 -4.30
N ALA A 112 -19.30 -5.53 -4.89
CA ALA A 112 -20.41 -6.47 -4.90
C ALA A 112 -20.67 -7.07 -3.52
N LYS A 113 -19.60 -7.41 -2.78
CA LYS A 113 -19.70 -8.05 -1.45
C LYS A 113 -20.13 -7.07 -0.35
N TYR A 114 -19.57 -5.86 -0.35
CA TYR A 114 -19.81 -4.83 0.66
C TYR A 114 -20.63 -3.69 0.06
N SER A 115 -21.84 -4.01 -0.39
CA SER A 115 -22.72 -3.08 -1.11
C SER A 115 -23.17 -1.86 -0.30
N ASN A 116 -23.06 -1.94 1.03
CA ASN A 116 -23.29 -0.86 1.98
C ASN A 116 -22.11 0.13 2.10
N VAL A 117 -20.92 -0.23 1.61
CA VAL A 117 -19.73 0.62 1.64
C VAL A 117 -19.65 1.41 0.35
N SER A 118 -19.48 2.74 0.46
CA SER A 118 -19.38 3.58 -0.73
C SER A 118 -18.16 3.19 -1.57
N ARG A 119 -18.28 3.31 -2.89
CA ARG A 119 -17.14 3.06 -3.80
C ARG A 119 -15.95 3.98 -3.51
N ALA A 120 -16.21 5.21 -3.06
CA ALA A 120 -15.16 6.14 -2.64
C ALA A 120 -14.39 5.62 -1.42
N ASP A 121 -15.10 5.05 -0.43
CA ASP A 121 -14.46 4.47 0.74
C ASP A 121 -13.71 3.19 0.40
N LEU A 122 -14.25 2.31 -0.45
CA LEU A 122 -13.51 1.15 -0.94
C LEU A 122 -12.20 1.56 -1.63
N LYS A 123 -12.23 2.60 -2.48
CA LYS A 123 -11.02 3.14 -3.11
C LYS A 123 -9.99 3.66 -2.11
N ARG A 124 -10.41 4.33 -1.04
CA ARG A 124 -9.51 4.80 0.03
C ARG A 124 -8.81 3.66 0.78
N HIS A 125 -9.37 2.45 0.74
CA HIS A 125 -8.81 1.26 1.39
C HIS A 125 -8.14 0.31 0.40
N THR A 126 -7.84 0.76 -0.82
CA THR A 126 -7.02 -0.01 -1.76
C THR A 126 -5.54 0.08 -1.42
N TYR A 127 -4.75 -0.91 -1.84
CA TYR A 127 -3.29 -0.92 -1.58
C TYR A 127 -2.61 0.37 -2.03
N ALA A 128 -2.92 0.88 -3.22
CA ALA A 128 -2.35 2.14 -3.71
C ALA A 128 -2.65 3.33 -2.78
N ALA A 129 -3.88 3.41 -2.27
CA ALA A 129 -4.28 4.46 -1.35
C ALA A 129 -3.62 4.30 0.03
N LEU A 130 -3.53 3.08 0.54
CA LEU A 130 -2.90 2.80 1.84
C LEU A 130 -1.38 2.99 1.81
N ILE A 131 -0.69 2.63 0.72
CA ILE A 131 0.74 2.93 0.54
C ILE A 131 0.95 4.45 0.58
N TYR A 132 0.08 5.23 -0.09
CA TYR A 132 0.20 6.68 -0.03
C TYR A 132 -0.04 7.23 1.37
N GLU A 133 -1.17 6.87 1.98
CA GLU A 133 -1.63 7.48 3.21
C GLU A 133 -0.81 7.00 4.41
N TRP A 134 -0.66 5.68 4.56
CA TRP A 134 -0.12 5.10 5.77
C TRP A 134 1.40 4.91 5.75
N LEU A 135 2.00 4.77 4.57
CA LEU A 135 3.45 4.63 4.43
C LEU A 135 4.08 5.95 4.00
N ARG A 136 3.77 6.44 2.80
CA ARG A 136 4.39 7.66 2.28
C ARG A 136 4.10 8.86 3.18
N CYS A 137 2.83 9.18 3.44
CA CYS A 137 2.47 10.34 4.27
C CYS A 137 2.82 10.11 5.73
N GLY A 138 2.43 8.96 6.31
CA GLY A 138 2.77 8.60 7.69
C GLY A 138 4.25 8.81 8.00
N TYR A 139 5.15 8.13 7.28
CA TYR A 139 6.58 8.29 7.56
C TYR A 139 7.14 9.67 7.18
N SER A 140 6.63 10.33 6.12
CA SER A 140 7.20 11.62 5.67
C SER A 140 6.77 12.81 6.54
N HIS A 141 5.60 12.74 7.17
CA HIS A 141 5.01 13.88 7.87
C HIS A 141 4.88 13.65 9.37
N GLU A 142 4.66 12.41 9.79
CA GLU A 142 4.43 12.06 11.20
C GLU A 142 5.62 11.31 11.80
N TYR A 143 6.58 10.88 10.97
CA TYR A 143 7.72 10.04 11.36
C TYR A 143 7.29 8.73 12.05
N CYS A 144 6.06 8.31 11.83
CA CYS A 144 5.49 7.05 12.30
C CYS A 144 4.50 6.52 11.26
N PRO A 145 4.33 5.20 11.15
CA PRO A 145 3.29 4.65 10.30
C PRO A 145 1.93 4.82 10.96
N HIS A 146 0.87 4.67 10.16
CA HIS A 146 -0.48 4.55 10.69
C HIS A 146 -0.57 3.46 11.77
N GLU A 147 -1.36 3.69 12.82
CA GLU A 147 -1.42 2.88 14.05
C GLU A 147 -1.68 1.37 13.83
N ASN A 148 -2.25 1.01 12.69
CA ASN A 148 -2.58 -0.37 12.30
C ASN A 148 -1.49 -1.08 11.51
N ILE A 149 -0.29 -0.51 11.40
CA ILE A 149 0.83 -1.13 10.67
C ILE A 149 1.80 -1.84 11.61
N THR A 150 2.31 -2.98 11.17
CA THR A 150 3.51 -3.61 11.74
C THR A 150 4.63 -3.64 10.71
N HIS A 151 5.86 -3.40 11.15
CA HIS A 151 7.05 -3.47 10.31
C HIS A 151 7.63 -4.88 10.17
N VAL A 152 7.25 -5.78 11.08
CA VAL A 152 7.66 -7.19 11.05
C VAL A 152 6.61 -7.96 10.26
N PRO A 153 6.96 -8.55 9.10
CA PRO A 153 6.08 -9.44 8.36
C PRO A 153 5.69 -10.63 9.25
N PRO A 154 4.39 -10.82 9.55
CA PRO A 154 3.95 -11.98 10.31
C PRO A 154 4.23 -13.32 9.60
N SER A 155 4.33 -13.30 8.27
CA SER A 155 4.59 -14.48 7.45
C SER A 155 5.98 -14.42 6.80
N ARG A 156 6.67 -15.56 6.77
CA ARG A 156 7.89 -15.76 5.96
C ARG A 156 7.59 -16.16 4.51
N HIS A 157 6.33 -16.44 4.18
CA HIS A 157 5.92 -16.71 2.81
C HIS A 157 5.86 -15.42 2.01
N SER A 158 6.18 -15.51 0.71
CA SER A 158 5.99 -14.40 -0.22
C SER A 158 4.54 -13.91 -0.16
N ALA A 159 4.39 -12.61 0.07
CA ALA A 159 3.13 -11.89 0.07
C ALA A 159 3.41 -10.42 -0.26
N ARG A 160 2.38 -9.72 -0.71
CA ARG A 160 2.37 -8.25 -0.81
C ARG A 160 2.08 -7.68 0.57
N LEU A 161 1.00 -8.19 1.15
CA LEU A 161 0.55 -7.84 2.48
C LEU A 161 0.32 -9.11 3.29
N SER A 162 0.57 -9.00 4.59
CA SER A 162 0.17 -10.04 5.54
C SER A 162 -0.32 -9.42 6.83
N TYR A 163 -1.11 -10.19 7.55
CA TYR A 163 -1.97 -9.69 8.60
C TYR A 163 -1.85 -10.56 9.84
N ILE A 164 -1.87 -9.91 11.01
CA ILE A 164 -1.87 -10.59 12.30
C ILE A 164 -2.84 -9.89 13.24
N GLY A 165 -3.55 -10.68 14.05
CA GLY A 165 -4.30 -10.15 15.19
C GLY A 165 -3.37 -9.72 16.31
N ARG A 166 -3.53 -8.49 16.81
CA ARG A 166 -2.85 -7.99 18.01
C ARG A 166 -3.87 -7.64 19.08
N THR A 167 -3.76 -8.26 20.24
CA THR A 167 -4.58 -7.89 21.38
C THR A 167 -4.21 -6.49 21.87
N THR A 168 -5.21 -5.63 22.07
CA THR A 168 -5.09 -4.28 22.62
C THR A 168 -6.05 -4.13 23.81
N SER A 169 -5.98 -3.00 24.53
CA SER A 169 -6.93 -2.69 25.60
C SER A 169 -8.38 -2.63 25.12
N ASN A 170 -8.60 -2.31 23.84
CA ASN A 170 -9.91 -2.16 23.24
C ASN A 170 -10.35 -3.42 22.47
N GLY A 171 -9.68 -4.56 22.71
CA GLY A 171 -9.91 -5.81 22.00
C GLY A 171 -8.87 -6.09 20.91
N LEU A 172 -9.23 -6.95 19.98
CA LEU A 172 -8.32 -7.44 18.95
C LEU A 172 -8.25 -6.48 17.77
N ARG A 173 -7.05 -6.04 17.40
CA ARG A 173 -6.79 -5.12 16.29
C ARG A 173 -6.08 -5.85 15.16
N ARG A 174 -6.47 -5.58 13.92
CA ARG A 174 -5.86 -6.23 12.74
C ARG A 174 -4.67 -5.41 12.27
N MET A 175 -3.47 -5.92 12.55
CA MET A 175 -2.22 -5.29 12.13
C MET A 175 -1.89 -5.70 10.70
N ILE A 176 -1.42 -4.73 9.92
CA ILE A 176 -1.15 -4.86 8.48
C ILE A 176 0.35 -4.69 8.26
N SER A 177 0.99 -5.65 7.59
CA SER A 177 2.39 -5.57 7.19
C SER A 177 2.48 -5.49 5.68
N PHE A 178 3.00 -4.39 5.14
CA PHE A 178 3.43 -4.32 3.75
C PHE A 178 4.82 -4.94 3.65
N HIS A 179 4.94 -6.01 2.87
CA HIS A 179 6.22 -6.68 2.67
C HIS A 179 7.16 -5.75 1.92
N LEU A 180 8.42 -5.70 2.37
CA LEU A 180 9.39 -4.78 1.78
C LEU A 180 9.69 -5.12 0.32
N ASP A 181 9.78 -6.41 -0.01
CA ASP A 181 10.00 -6.89 -1.37
C ASP A 181 8.93 -6.37 -2.33
N TYR A 182 7.66 -6.36 -1.91
CA TYR A 182 6.57 -5.79 -2.70
C TYR A 182 6.76 -4.30 -3.01
N LEU A 183 7.22 -3.53 -2.02
CA LEU A 183 7.49 -2.09 -2.21
C LEU A 183 8.73 -1.86 -3.09
N ILE A 184 9.76 -2.71 -2.95
CA ILE A 184 10.94 -2.71 -3.81
C ILE A 184 10.54 -2.98 -5.26
N ASP A 185 9.72 -4.01 -5.50
CA ASP A 185 9.28 -4.41 -6.83
C ASP A 185 8.43 -3.33 -7.50
N LEU A 186 7.50 -2.71 -6.75
CA LEU A 186 6.75 -1.55 -7.23
C LEU A 186 7.68 -0.39 -7.60
N ALA A 187 8.60 -0.01 -6.72
CA ALA A 187 9.54 1.08 -6.99
C ALA A 187 10.41 0.79 -8.22
N GLN A 188 10.94 -0.43 -8.31
CA GLN A 188 11.75 -0.89 -9.44
C GLN A 188 10.98 -0.85 -10.76
N TYR A 189 9.75 -1.40 -10.77
CA TYR A 189 8.90 -1.39 -11.94
C TYR A 189 8.66 0.04 -12.45
N HIS A 190 8.30 0.97 -11.55
CA HIS A 190 8.01 2.36 -11.92
C HIS A 190 9.27 3.14 -12.31
N ALA A 191 10.43 2.86 -11.70
CA ALA A 191 11.70 3.46 -12.09
C ALA A 191 12.15 3.00 -13.50
N MET A 192 11.87 1.74 -13.85
CA MET A 192 12.17 1.17 -15.18
C MET A 192 11.21 1.66 -16.27
N SER A 193 9.97 1.95 -15.93
CA SER A 193 8.91 2.37 -16.85
C SER A 193 8.64 3.88 -16.82
N ILE A 194 9.60 4.67 -16.32
CA ILE A 194 9.42 6.11 -16.17
C ILE A 194 9.15 6.79 -17.51
N ALA A 195 8.15 7.67 -17.54
CA ALA A 195 7.75 8.37 -18.75
C ALA A 195 8.89 9.28 -19.24
N LYS A 196 9.21 9.21 -20.54
CA LYS A 196 10.23 10.08 -21.17
C LYS A 196 9.77 11.54 -21.23
N ASN A 197 8.47 11.73 -21.44
CA ASN A 197 7.81 13.02 -21.46
C ASN A 197 6.65 13.00 -20.45
N PRO A 198 6.27 14.15 -19.88
CA PRO A 198 5.07 14.26 -19.07
C PRO A 198 3.82 13.83 -19.85
N ASP A 199 2.93 13.11 -19.18
CA ASP A 199 1.60 12.81 -19.71
C ASP A 199 0.67 14.02 -19.50
N PRO A 200 -0.33 14.21 -20.37
CA PRO A 200 -1.38 15.19 -20.12
C PRO A 200 -2.10 14.86 -18.81
N TRP A 201 -2.56 15.90 -18.12
CA TRP A 201 -3.33 15.70 -16.90
C TRP A 201 -4.64 14.97 -17.23
N PRO A 202 -4.99 13.91 -16.48
CA PRO A 202 -6.25 13.23 -16.69
C PRO A 202 -7.41 14.18 -16.38
N ARG A 203 -8.47 14.14 -17.19
CA ARG A 203 -9.70 14.92 -16.96
C ARG A 203 -10.31 14.63 -15.58
N ARG A 204 -10.17 13.39 -15.12
CA ARG A 204 -10.61 12.94 -13.80
C ARG A 204 -9.58 11.98 -13.22
N TRP A 205 -9.11 12.26 -12.02
CA TRP A 205 -8.20 11.39 -11.28
C TRP A 205 -8.96 10.18 -10.75
N TRP A 206 -8.31 9.00 -10.75
CA TRP A 206 -8.97 7.76 -10.34
C TRP A 206 -9.54 7.82 -8.91
N ILE A 207 -8.81 8.45 -7.99
CA ILE A 207 -9.20 8.56 -6.58
C ILE A 207 -10.36 9.52 -6.34
N ASP A 208 -10.59 10.46 -7.28
CA ASP A 208 -11.71 11.41 -7.25
C ASP A 208 -12.91 10.90 -8.08
N ALA A 209 -12.75 9.78 -8.77
CA ALA A 209 -13.83 9.15 -9.51
C ALA A 209 -14.78 8.41 -8.57
N THR A 210 -16.06 8.75 -8.64
CA THR A 210 -17.18 8.04 -8.05
C THR A 210 -17.32 6.69 -8.74
#